data_AF-A0A2D6E6Z0-F1
#
_entry.id   AF-A0A2D6E6Z0-F1
#
_cell.length_a   1.000
_cell.length_b   1.000
_cell.length_c   1.000
_cell.angle_alpha   90.00
_cell.angle_beta   90.00
_cell.angle_gamma   90.00
#
_symmetry.space_group_name_H-M   'P 1'
#
loop_
_entity.id
_entity.type
_entity.pdbx_description
1 polymer ?
#
loop_
_entity_poly.entity_id
_entity_poly.type
_entity_poly.pdbx_seq_one_letter_code
_entity_poly.pdbx_strand_id
1 'polypeptide(L)'
;MRMKVIDISHEIFTELGSPSTLSIPAIAFWVRANIGTLNNLINTSYEENASHELEQIVDSVTTEIGRGEVSVLKKMYLIHFYDSMVRDSIGAANWDSVIEVSDMNARVRKINKSEIGKTLAQVKKEEQAQLEKLTAAYKSKNTSPLQVAGDDTVEGGGLDDYSSARTTEGQ
;
A
#
# COMPACT_ATOMS: atom_id res chain seq x y z
N MET A 1 22.87 0.68 7.40
CA MET A 1 22.81 1.86 6.54
C MET A 1 21.33 2.21 6.41
N ARG A 2 20.93 3.40 6.82
CA ARG A 2 19.54 3.86 6.76
C ARG A 2 19.17 4.19 5.32
N MET A 3 17.93 3.90 4.94
CA MET A 3 17.50 4.06 3.55
C MET A 3 16.98 5.46 3.30
N LYS A 4 17.60 6.16 2.34
CA LYS A 4 17.19 7.51 1.95
C LYS A 4 16.11 7.46 0.88
N VAL A 5 15.37 8.56 0.76
CA VAL A 5 14.38 8.75 -0.33
C VAL A 5 15.02 8.54 -1.70
N ILE A 6 16.28 8.96 -1.88
CA ILE A 6 17.00 8.78 -3.14
C ILE A 6 17.29 7.30 -3.45
N ASP A 7 17.57 6.49 -2.43
CA ASP A 7 17.83 5.05 -2.60
C ASP A 7 16.54 4.34 -3.04
N ILE A 8 15.42 4.65 -2.38
CA ILE A 8 14.07 4.17 -2.78
C ILE A 8 13.78 4.56 -4.23
N SER A 9 14.09 5.80 -4.60
CA SER A 9 13.85 6.31 -5.95
C SER A 9 14.70 5.61 -7.00
N HIS A 10 15.95 5.30 -6.65
CA HIS A 10 16.85 4.53 -7.50
C HIS A 10 16.36 3.09 -7.69
N GLU A 11 15.89 2.43 -6.63
CA GLU A 11 15.29 1.09 -6.73
C GLU A 11 14.10 1.10 -7.70
N ILE A 12 13.16 2.03 -7.52
CA ILE A 12 12.00 2.19 -8.42
C ILE A 12 12.46 2.38 -9.87
N PHE A 13 13.44 3.25 -10.09
CA PHE A 13 13.97 3.51 -11.44
C PHE A 13 14.53 2.24 -12.09
N THR A 14 15.26 1.42 -11.33
CA THR A 14 15.82 0.17 -11.83
C THR A 14 14.76 -0.90 -12.07
N GLU A 15 13.76 -1.02 -11.18
CA GLU A 15 12.65 -1.98 -11.34
C GLU A 15 11.78 -1.66 -12.57
N LEU A 16 11.65 -0.38 -12.91
CA LEU A 16 10.98 0.08 -14.13
C LEU A 16 11.77 -0.17 -15.42
N GLY A 17 12.99 -0.72 -15.34
CA GLY A 17 13.84 -0.95 -16.49
C GLY A 17 14.56 0.29 -17.00
N SER A 18 14.79 1.29 -16.14
CA SER A 18 15.53 2.52 -16.45
C SER A 18 14.98 3.30 -17.67
N PRO A 19 13.71 3.73 -17.63
CA PRO A 19 13.08 4.44 -18.74
C PRO A 19 13.76 5.80 -19.00
N SER A 20 13.96 6.14 -20.27
CA SER A 20 14.60 7.41 -20.69
C SER A 20 13.73 8.65 -20.45
N THR A 21 12.44 8.47 -20.23
CA THR A 21 11.46 9.54 -20.03
C THR A 21 11.37 10.03 -18.58
N LEU A 22 12.02 9.33 -17.64
CA LEU A 22 11.90 9.57 -16.21
C LEU A 22 13.28 9.73 -15.58
N SER A 23 13.38 10.61 -14.58
CA SER A 23 14.62 10.85 -13.85
C SER A 23 14.46 10.51 -12.37
N ILE A 24 15.54 10.04 -11.72
CA ILE A 24 15.55 9.73 -10.29
C ILE A 24 15.08 10.91 -9.42
N PRO A 25 15.46 12.18 -9.69
CA PRO A 25 14.95 13.31 -8.92
C PRO A 25 13.43 13.49 -9.03
N ALA A 26 12.83 13.20 -10.19
CA ALA A 26 11.38 13.28 -10.37
C ALA A 26 10.65 12.21 -9.55
N ILE A 27 11.20 10.99 -9.49
CA ILE A 27 10.70 9.91 -8.63
C ILE A 27 10.82 10.30 -7.15
N ALA A 28 11.97 10.84 -6.73
CA ALA A 28 12.20 11.27 -5.36
C ALA A 28 11.22 12.37 -4.92
N PHE A 29 10.91 13.31 -5.81
CA PHE A 29 9.90 14.32 -5.54
C PHE A 29 8.50 13.70 -5.35
N TRP A 30 8.12 12.77 -6.24
CA TRP A 30 6.84 12.08 -6.13
C TRP A 30 6.74 11.28 -4.83
N VAL A 31 7.81 10.57 -4.45
CA VAL A 31 7.87 9.79 -3.20
C VAL A 31 7.56 10.72 -2.03
N ARG A 32 8.28 11.84 -1.90
CA ARG A 32 8.07 12.82 -0.82
C ARG A 32 6.63 13.31 -0.74
N ALA A 33 6.05 13.69 -1.87
CA ALA A 33 4.68 14.19 -1.95
C ALA A 33 3.63 13.14 -1.55
N ASN A 34 3.95 11.84 -1.63
CA ASN A 34 3.00 10.75 -1.42
C ASN A 34 3.24 9.93 -0.14
N ILE A 35 4.19 10.33 0.73
CA ILE A 35 4.41 9.68 2.02
C ILE A 35 3.15 9.73 2.89
N GLY A 36 2.40 10.83 2.87
CA GLY A 36 1.12 10.94 3.58
C GLY A 36 0.07 9.93 3.11
N THR A 37 0.05 9.63 1.80
CA THR A 37 -0.84 8.61 1.24
C THR A 37 -0.43 7.21 1.69
N LEU A 38 0.88 6.93 1.74
CA LEU A 38 1.41 5.68 2.30
C LEU A 38 0.98 5.53 3.76
N ASN A 39 1.18 6.56 4.57
CA ASN A 39 0.81 6.59 5.98
C ASN A 39 -0.66 6.25 6.21
N ASN A 40 -1.56 6.85 5.44
CA ASN A 40 -2.99 6.53 5.48
C ASN A 40 -3.28 5.08 5.05
N LEU A 41 -2.53 4.54 4.09
CA LEU A 41 -2.75 3.21 3.57
C LEU A 41 -2.32 2.12 4.56
N ILE A 42 -1.19 2.29 5.25
CA ILE A 42 -0.61 1.28 6.16
C ILE A 42 -0.76 1.61 7.66
N ASN A 43 -1.49 2.68 8.00
CA ASN A 43 -1.71 3.16 9.37
C ASN A 43 -0.41 3.50 10.11
N THR A 44 0.49 4.24 9.44
CA THR A 44 1.77 4.69 9.99
C THR A 44 1.89 6.21 9.91
N SER A 45 2.99 6.78 10.43
CA SER A 45 3.25 8.22 10.45
C SER A 45 4.72 8.52 10.11
N TYR A 46 5.21 7.98 8.98
CA TYR A 46 6.55 8.27 8.48
C TYR A 46 6.66 9.72 8.01
N GLU A 47 7.79 10.35 8.31
CA GLU A 47 8.13 11.70 7.88
C GLU A 47 9.58 11.74 7.37
N GLU A 48 9.90 12.71 6.52
CA GLU A 48 11.25 12.91 6.00
C GLU A 48 12.06 13.77 6.97
N ASN A 49 13.23 13.28 7.38
CA ASN A 49 14.16 14.04 8.21
C ASN A 49 15.10 14.95 7.37
N ALA A 50 15.91 15.76 8.05
CA ALA A 50 16.84 16.68 7.40
C ALA A 50 17.93 15.98 6.53
N SER A 51 18.16 14.68 6.74
CA SER A 51 19.09 13.86 5.96
C SER A 51 18.42 13.10 4.80
N HIS A 52 17.15 13.40 4.51
CA HIS A 52 16.32 12.74 3.52
C HIS A 52 16.08 11.25 3.78
N GLU A 53 16.06 10.85 5.05
CA GLU A 53 15.67 9.51 5.50
C GLU A 53 14.21 9.53 5.95
N LEU A 54 13.52 8.40 5.77
CA LEU A 54 12.14 8.24 6.23
C LEU A 54 12.13 7.55 7.59
N GLU A 55 11.59 8.24 8.59
CA GLU A 55 11.51 7.77 9.96
C GLU A 55 10.14 8.04 10.57
N GLN A 56 9.74 7.19 11.51
CA GLN A 56 8.52 7.34 12.29
C GLN A 56 8.89 7.44 13.77
N ILE A 57 8.24 8.34 14.50
CA ILE A 57 8.39 8.45 15.95
C ILE A 57 7.10 7.95 16.60
N VAL A 58 7.18 6.83 17.30
CA VAL A 58 6.07 6.28 18.12
C VAL A 58 6.59 6.08 19.53
N ASP A 59 5.90 6.63 20.53
CA ASP A 59 6.26 6.50 21.95
C ASP A 59 7.74 6.86 22.26
N SER A 60 8.24 7.92 21.63
CA SER A 60 9.64 8.39 21.72
C SER A 60 10.69 7.43 21.14
N VAL A 61 10.27 6.40 20.40
CA VAL A 61 11.15 5.49 19.67
C VAL A 61 11.15 5.86 18.18
N THR A 62 12.33 6.23 17.67
CA THR A 62 12.53 6.47 16.24
C THR A 62 12.74 5.14 15.51
N THR A 63 11.83 4.82 14.61
CA THR A 63 11.87 3.62 13.77
C THR A 63 12.12 4.01 12.32
N GLU A 64 13.07 3.36 11.67
CA GLU A 64 13.35 3.55 10.25
C GLU A 64 12.29 2.88 9.37
N ILE A 65 12.13 3.37 8.14
CA ILE A 65 11.25 2.72 7.18
C ILE A 65 11.72 1.29 6.88
N GLY A 66 10.82 0.32 7.04
CA GLY A 66 11.10 -1.07 6.75
C GLY A 66 10.97 -1.41 5.26
N ARG A 67 11.42 -2.62 4.90
CA ARG A 67 11.32 -3.13 3.52
C ARG A 67 9.86 -3.38 3.08
N GLY A 68 8.94 -3.64 4.01
CA GLY A 68 7.55 -3.92 3.67
C GLY A 68 6.83 -2.66 3.19
N GLU A 69 7.03 -1.58 3.93
CA GLU A 69 6.53 -0.22 3.72
C GLU A 69 7.09 0.34 2.42
N VAL A 70 8.40 0.12 2.18
CA VAL A 70 9.03 0.47 0.91
C VAL A 70 8.42 -0.32 -0.24
N SER A 71 8.16 -1.62 -0.07
CA SER A 71 7.50 -2.42 -1.10
C SER A 71 6.10 -1.90 -1.45
N VAL A 72 5.33 -1.44 -0.46
CA VAL A 72 4.03 -0.78 -0.68
C VAL A 72 4.22 0.50 -1.49
N LEU A 73 5.15 1.36 -1.08
CA LEU A 73 5.44 2.63 -1.75
C LEU A 73 5.90 2.44 -3.20
N LYS A 74 6.73 1.43 -3.48
CA LYS A 74 7.16 1.07 -4.84
C LYS A 74 5.96 0.67 -5.71
N LYS A 75 5.05 -0.15 -5.18
CA LYS A 75 3.81 -0.53 -5.87
C LYS A 75 2.89 0.68 -6.12
N MET A 76 2.80 1.62 -5.18
CA MET A 76 2.07 2.86 -5.38
C MET A 76 2.64 3.69 -6.55
N TYR A 77 3.97 3.78 -6.66
CA TYR A 77 4.62 4.47 -7.78
C TYR A 77 4.33 3.78 -9.12
N LEU A 78 4.40 2.45 -9.17
CA LEU A 78 4.11 1.68 -10.39
C LEU A 78 2.69 1.97 -10.92
N ILE A 79 1.69 2.03 -10.04
CA ILE A 79 0.31 2.39 -10.42
C ILE A 79 0.25 3.80 -11.00
N HIS A 80 0.95 4.76 -10.41
CA HIS A 80 1.02 6.12 -10.92
C HIS A 80 1.70 6.18 -12.30
N PHE A 81 2.81 5.45 -12.48
CA PHE A 81 3.51 5.36 -13.75
C PHE A 81 2.63 4.80 -14.87
N TYR A 82 1.92 3.69 -14.61
CA TYR A 82 0.99 3.13 -15.59
C TYR A 82 -0.22 4.05 -15.84
N ASP A 83 -0.69 4.80 -14.85
CA ASP A 83 -1.74 5.80 -15.06
C ASP A 83 -1.29 6.91 -16.02
N SER A 84 -0.06 7.42 -15.87
CA SER A 84 0.52 8.38 -16.82
C SER A 84 0.60 7.80 -18.23
N MET A 85 1.09 6.56 -18.39
CA MET A 85 1.15 5.91 -19.70
C MET A 85 -0.23 5.69 -20.34
N VAL A 86 -1.25 5.36 -19.54
CA VAL A 86 -2.62 5.23 -20.03
C VAL A 86 -3.12 6.57 -20.55
N ARG A 87 -2.92 7.67 -19.81
CA ARG A 87 -3.32 9.03 -20.25
C ARG A 87 -2.60 9.43 -21.55
N ASP A 88 -1.31 9.15 -21.66
CA ASP A 88 -0.53 9.43 -22.86
C ASP A 88 -1.04 8.62 -24.06
N SER A 89 -1.37 7.33 -23.85
CA SER A 89 -1.92 6.47 -24.90
C SER A 89 -3.28 6.93 -25.40
N ILE A 90 -4.16 7.43 -24.50
CA ILE A 90 -5.47 7.98 -24.85
C ILE A 90 -5.32 9.30 -25.60
N GLY A 91 -4.44 10.19 -25.11
CA GLY A 91 -4.13 11.45 -25.78
C GLY A 91 -3.62 11.22 -27.20
N ALA A 92 -2.70 10.27 -27.39
CA ALA A 92 -2.16 9.93 -28.70
C ALA A 92 -3.18 9.24 -29.63
N ALA A 93 -4.12 8.46 -29.09
CA ALA A 93 -5.19 7.82 -29.87
C ALA A 93 -6.16 8.84 -30.48
N ASN A 94 -6.35 10.01 -29.86
CA ASN A 94 -7.22 11.06 -30.38
C ASN A 94 -6.71 11.70 -31.69
N TRP A 95 -5.40 11.68 -31.94
CA TRP A 95 -4.77 12.33 -33.10
C TRP A 95 -4.43 11.38 -34.25
N ASP A 96 -4.57 10.05 -34.07
CA ASP A 96 -4.02 9.05 -34.99
C ASP A 96 -5.06 7.96 -35.34
N SER A 97 -5.98 8.30 -36.26
CA SER A 97 -7.17 7.48 -36.59
C SER A 97 -7.04 6.62 -37.86
N VAL A 98 -5.86 6.48 -38.48
CA VAL A 98 -5.71 5.64 -39.68
C VAL A 98 -5.55 4.17 -39.29
N ILE A 99 -6.63 3.40 -39.47
CA ILE A 99 -6.77 2.02 -38.96
C ILE A 99 -6.30 0.95 -39.96
N GLU A 100 -6.49 1.13 -41.26
CA GLU A 100 -6.03 0.15 -42.25
C GLU A 100 -6.04 0.78 -43.65
N VAL A 101 -4.97 0.58 -44.43
CA VAL A 101 -4.94 0.87 -45.86
C VAL A 101 -4.60 -0.45 -46.55
N SER A 102 -5.55 -0.99 -47.31
CA SER A 102 -5.37 -2.17 -48.13
C SER A 102 -5.28 -1.75 -49.59
N ASP A 103 -4.13 -1.99 -50.22
CA ASP A 103 -3.99 -1.99 -51.68
C ASP A 103 -3.72 -3.44 -52.13
N MET A 104 -4.13 -3.82 -53.34
CA MET A 104 -4.40 -5.18 -53.83
C MET A 104 -3.32 -6.28 -53.60
N ASN A 105 -2.14 -5.97 -53.05
CA ASN A 105 -1.15 -6.98 -52.65
C ASN A 105 -0.33 -6.61 -51.39
N ALA A 106 -0.68 -5.56 -50.65
CA ALA A 106 0.06 -5.10 -49.47
C ALA A 106 -0.88 -4.70 -48.33
N ARG A 107 -0.73 -5.36 -47.17
CA ARG A 107 -1.48 -5.07 -45.94
C ARG A 107 -0.53 -4.50 -44.89
N VAL A 108 -0.63 -3.19 -44.63
CA VAL A 108 0.09 -2.55 -43.53
C VAL A 108 -0.88 -2.41 -42.35
N ARG A 109 -0.67 -3.21 -41.29
CA ARG A 109 -1.40 -3.07 -40.03
C ARG A 109 -0.60 -2.17 -39.10
N LYS A 110 -1.13 -0.98 -38.83
CA LYS A 110 -0.62 -0.09 -37.78
C LYS A 110 -1.15 -0.59 -36.44
N ILE A 111 -0.28 -0.79 -35.45
CA ILE A 111 -0.71 -1.21 -34.10
C ILE A 111 -1.63 -0.12 -33.53
N ASN A 112 -2.81 -0.52 -33.08
CA ASN A 112 -3.79 0.41 -32.56
C ASN A 112 -3.37 0.91 -31.17
N LYS A 113 -3.10 2.22 -31.04
CA LYS A 113 -2.70 2.85 -29.77
C LYS A 113 -3.76 2.73 -28.68
N SER A 114 -5.04 2.63 -29.06
CA SER A 114 -6.13 2.39 -28.09
C SER A 114 -6.11 0.97 -27.52
N GLU A 115 -5.64 -0.03 -28.27
CA GLU A 115 -5.46 -1.39 -27.75
C GLU A 115 -4.31 -1.44 -26.75
N ILE A 116 -3.22 -0.72 -27.02
CA ILE A 116 -2.12 -0.53 -26.06
C ILE A 116 -2.66 0.11 -24.76
N GLY A 117 -3.47 1.17 -24.86
CA GLY A 117 -4.09 1.81 -23.70
C GLY A 117 -4.96 0.85 -22.88
N LYS A 118 -5.73 -0.04 -23.53
CA LYS A 118 -6.52 -1.08 -22.85
C LYS A 118 -5.63 -2.08 -22.11
N THR A 119 -4.54 -2.55 -22.74
CA THR A 119 -3.60 -3.48 -22.09
C THR A 119 -2.91 -2.83 -20.89
N LEU A 120 -2.49 -1.57 -21.00
CA LEU A 120 -1.90 -0.81 -19.89
C LEU A 120 -2.89 -0.60 -18.74
N ALA A 121 -4.16 -0.31 -19.05
CA ALA A 121 -5.21 -0.18 -18.04
C ALA A 121 -5.48 -1.51 -17.32
N GLN A 122 -5.39 -2.64 -18.02
CA GLN A 122 -5.49 -3.96 -17.40
C GLN A 122 -4.31 -4.22 -16.45
N VAL A 123 -3.08 -3.97 -16.89
CA VAL A 123 -1.88 -4.11 -16.05
C VAL A 123 -2.00 -3.24 -14.80
N LYS A 124 -2.43 -1.97 -14.94
CA LYS A 124 -2.68 -1.09 -13.80
C LYS A 124 -3.67 -1.70 -12.80
N LYS A 125 -4.77 -2.30 -13.27
CA LYS A 125 -5.77 -2.94 -12.41
C LYS A 125 -5.19 -4.14 -11.66
N GLU A 126 -4.35 -4.93 -12.32
CA GLU A 126 -3.64 -6.06 -11.69
C GLU A 126 -2.67 -5.58 -10.60
N GLU A 127 -1.94 -4.50 -10.85
CA GLU A 127 -1.05 -3.86 -9.86
C GLU A 127 -1.82 -3.28 -8.67
N GLN A 128 -3.00 -2.68 -8.89
CA GLN A 128 -3.88 -2.24 -7.80
C GLN A 128 -4.32 -3.40 -6.90
N ALA A 129 -4.71 -4.53 -7.50
CA ALA A 129 -5.08 -5.72 -6.74
C ALA A 129 -3.89 -6.30 -5.95
N GLN A 130 -2.67 -6.21 -6.48
CA GLN A 130 -1.46 -6.59 -5.74
C GLN A 130 -1.18 -5.64 -4.58
N LEU A 131 -1.34 -4.32 -4.77
CA LEU A 131 -1.17 -3.33 -3.70
C LEU A 131 -2.12 -3.57 -2.53
N GLU A 132 -3.38 -3.87 -2.82
CA GLU A 132 -4.39 -4.20 -1.79
C GLU A 132 -3.98 -5.43 -0.97
N LYS A 133 -3.55 -6.51 -1.65
CA LYS A 133 -3.04 -7.72 -0.98
C LYS A 133 -1.82 -7.43 -0.10
N LEU A 134 -0.89 -6.63 -0.61
CA LEU A 134 0.35 -6.30 0.10
C LEU A 134 0.07 -5.45 1.33
N THR A 135 -0.85 -4.49 1.21
CA THR A 135 -1.32 -3.66 2.33
C THR A 135 -2.04 -4.50 3.39
N ALA A 136 -2.92 -5.41 2.96
CA ALA A 136 -3.64 -6.31 3.88
C ALA A 136 -2.68 -7.23 4.64
N ALA A 137 -1.70 -7.81 3.94
CA ALA A 137 -0.66 -8.64 4.55
C ALA A 137 0.20 -7.84 5.54
N TYR A 138 0.56 -6.59 5.20
CA TYR A 138 1.30 -5.71 6.09
C TYR A 138 0.51 -5.41 7.37
N LYS A 139 -0.76 -5.01 7.24
CA LYS A 139 -1.64 -4.75 8.40
C LYS A 139 -1.79 -5.98 9.28
N SER A 140 -2.06 -7.14 8.68
CA SER A 140 -2.20 -8.40 9.44
C SER A 140 -0.95 -8.78 10.20
N LYS A 141 0.24 -8.46 9.68
CA LYS A 141 1.51 -8.72 10.37
C LYS A 141 1.75 -7.75 11.53
N ASN A 142 1.36 -6.49 11.35
CA ASN A 142 1.60 -5.43 12.34
C ASN A 142 0.53 -5.36 13.44
N THR A 143 -0.56 -6.11 13.32
CA THR A 143 -1.58 -6.25 14.36
C THR A 143 -1.21 -7.37 15.33
N SER A 144 -1.01 -7.04 16.60
CA SER A 144 -1.01 -8.03 17.69
C SER A 144 -2.40 -8.08 18.32
N PRO A 145 -3.07 -9.24 18.39
CA PRO A 145 -4.35 -9.35 19.08
C PRO A 145 -4.13 -9.08 20.57
N LEU A 146 -4.87 -8.12 21.12
CA LEU A 146 -4.96 -7.95 22.58
C LEU A 146 -5.77 -9.13 23.12
N GLN A 147 -5.14 -9.96 23.95
CA GLN A 147 -5.89 -10.99 24.67
C GLN A 147 -6.71 -10.32 25.76
N VAL A 148 -8.03 -10.40 25.63
CA VAL A 148 -8.95 -10.15 26.73
C VAL A 148 -9.13 -11.48 27.45
N ALA A 149 -8.17 -11.82 28.33
CA ALA A 149 -8.41 -12.87 29.30
C ALA A 149 -9.45 -12.29 30.28
N GLY A 150 -10.63 -12.92 30.35
CA GLY A 150 -11.73 -12.42 31.16
C GLY A 150 -11.32 -12.24 32.62
N ASP A 151 -11.23 -10.99 33.06
CA ASP A 151 -11.13 -10.60 34.48
C ASP A 151 -12.51 -10.74 35.16
N ASP A 152 -13.20 -11.82 34.85
CA ASP A 152 -14.57 -12.11 35.28
C ASP A 152 -14.60 -13.30 36.25
N THR A 153 -13.48 -13.51 36.96
CA THR A 153 -13.46 -14.37 38.15
C THR A 153 -13.67 -13.48 39.37
N VAL A 154 -14.92 -13.13 39.61
CA VAL A 154 -15.33 -12.69 40.95
C VAL A 154 -15.14 -13.87 41.91
N GLU A 155 -14.27 -13.72 42.90
CA GLU A 155 -14.20 -14.65 44.02
C GLU A 155 -15.61 -14.78 44.61
N GLY A 156 -16.09 -16.02 44.69
CA GLY A 156 -17.43 -16.32 45.13
C GLY A 156 -17.77 -15.65 46.46
N GLY A 157 -18.75 -14.76 46.43
CA GLY A 157 -19.60 -14.47 47.59
C GLY A 157 -20.44 -15.71 47.90
N GLY A 158 -19.79 -16.72 48.49
CA GLY A 158 -20.42 -17.95 48.96
C GLY A 158 -21.16 -17.70 50.27
N LEU A 159 -22.47 -17.51 50.18
CA LEU A 159 -23.51 -18.05 51.08
C LEU A 159 -23.18 -18.18 52.58
N ASP A 160 -23.13 -17.07 53.31
CA ASP A 160 -23.19 -17.07 54.79
C ASP A 160 -24.36 -16.21 55.29
N ASP A 161 -25.61 -16.54 54.95
CA ASP A 161 -26.76 -15.99 55.69
C ASP A 161 -28.06 -16.81 55.55
N TYR A 162 -28.13 -17.97 56.21
CA TYR A 162 -29.41 -18.61 56.58
C TYR A 162 -29.30 -19.24 57.97
N SER A 163 -29.04 -18.41 58.98
CA SER A 163 -29.19 -18.76 60.39
C SER A 163 -30.44 -18.07 60.94
N SER A 164 -31.64 -18.56 60.64
CA SER A 164 -32.79 -18.41 61.56
C SER A 164 -33.94 -19.36 61.24
N ALA A 165 -34.56 -19.83 62.32
CA ALA A 165 -35.86 -20.51 62.42
C ALA A 165 -35.89 -22.04 62.21
N ARG A 166 -35.66 -22.77 63.31
CA ARG A 166 -36.65 -23.75 63.81
C ARG A 166 -36.40 -24.07 65.29
N THR A 167 -37.19 -23.42 66.14
CA THR A 167 -37.57 -23.90 67.47
C THR A 167 -38.30 -25.24 67.31
N THR A 168 -38.12 -26.19 68.24
CA THR A 168 -39.18 -26.85 69.07
C THR A 168 -38.66 -28.20 69.65
N GLU A 169 -38.56 -28.23 70.99
CA GLU A 169 -38.80 -29.32 71.96
C GLU A 169 -38.08 -30.68 71.92
N GLY A 170 -37.60 -31.10 73.11
CA GLY A 170 -37.75 -32.47 73.59
C GLY A 170 -36.47 -33.17 74.08
N GLN A 171 -36.11 -33.00 75.36
CA GLN A 171 -36.17 -34.02 76.43
C GLN A 171 -35.55 -33.49 77.73
#